data_AF-A0A429EC76-F1
#
_entry.id   AF-A0A429EC76-F1
#
_cell.length_a   1.000
_cell.length_b   1.000
_cell.length_c   1.000
_cell.angle_alpha   90.00
_cell.angle_beta   90.00
_cell.angle_gamma   90.00
#
_symmetry.space_group_name_H-M   'P 1'
#
loop_
_entity.id
_entity.type
_entity.pdbx_description
1 polymer ?
#
loop_
_entity_poly.entity_id
_entity_poly.type
_entity_poly.pdbx_seq_one_letter_code
_entity_poly.pdbx_strand_id
1 'polypeptide(L)'
;HPLTARLFGFPRAIAHGMWTVARCLAEHGTPDATTVRAEFRAPVLLPGTVTYGAEGGRFELRGDSGRRLHLSGEAGPYPAA
;
A
#
# COMPACT_ATOMS: atom_id res chain seq x y z
N HIS A 1 -13.49 -14.22 15.25
CA HIS A 1 -14.48 -13.12 15.17
C HIS A 1 -13.78 -11.78 15.03
N PRO A 2 -14.22 -10.88 14.14
CA PRO A 2 -13.60 -9.57 13.87
C PRO A 2 -13.90 -8.53 14.96
N LEU A 3 -13.78 -8.92 16.23
CA LEU A 3 -14.17 -8.09 17.38
C LEU A 3 -13.21 -6.92 17.60
N THR A 4 -11.92 -7.12 17.32
CA THR A 4 -10.89 -6.10 17.57
C THR A 4 -10.94 -4.94 16.58
N ALA A 5 -11.26 -5.18 15.30
CA ALA A 5 -11.31 -4.12 14.28
C ALA A 5 -12.46 -3.12 14.51
N ARG A 6 -13.60 -3.60 15.02
CA ARG A 6 -14.77 -2.75 15.33
C ARG A 6 -14.50 -1.78 16.47
N LEU A 7 -13.67 -2.15 17.43
CA LEU A 7 -13.26 -1.27 18.53
C LEU A 7 -12.45 -0.06 18.05
N PHE A 8 -11.81 -0.17 16.88
CA PHE A 8 -11.05 0.91 16.25
C PHE A 8 -11.79 1.56 15.07
N GLY A 9 -13.12 1.40 15.00
CA GLY A 9 -13.95 2.06 13.99
C GLY A 9 -13.93 1.42 12.60
N PHE A 10 -13.31 0.26 12.42
CA PHE A 10 -13.29 -0.44 11.14
C PHE A 10 -14.44 -1.46 11.05
N PRO A 11 -15.25 -1.43 9.97
CA PRO A 11 -16.41 -2.33 9.85
C PRO A 11 -15.98 -3.79 9.63
N ARG A 12 -14.75 -4.02 9.17
CA ARG A 12 -14.14 -5.33 8.88
C ARG A 12 -12.63 -5.29 9.14
N ALA A 13 -11.98 -6.45 9.09
CA ALA A 13 -10.53 -6.54 9.12
C ALA A 13 -9.89 -5.72 7.98
N ILE A 14 -8.75 -5.11 8.27
CA ILE A 14 -7.99 -4.31 7.31
C ILE A 14 -6.68 -5.04 6.97
N ALA A 15 -6.22 -4.91 5.73
CA ALA A 15 -4.86 -5.31 5.39
C ALA A 15 -3.85 -4.44 6.15
N HIS A 16 -2.74 -5.04 6.57
CA HIS A 16 -1.66 -4.30 7.21
C HIS A 16 -1.00 -3.36 6.20
N GLY A 17 -0.78 -2.10 6.59
CA GLY A 17 -0.18 -1.09 5.73
C GLY A 17 1.18 -1.54 5.17
N MET A 18 2.10 -1.95 6.06
CA MET A 18 3.44 -2.37 5.64
C MET A 18 3.46 -3.60 4.74
N TRP A 19 2.52 -4.53 4.93
CA TRP A 19 2.37 -5.66 4.00
C TRP A 19 1.98 -5.17 2.60
N THR A 20 1.09 -4.19 2.53
CA THR A 20 0.64 -3.59 1.28
C THR A 20 1.76 -2.85 0.56
N VAL A 21 2.61 -2.13 1.31
CA VAL A 21 3.84 -1.50 0.76
C VAL A 21 4.79 -2.55 0.22
N ALA A 22 5.11 -3.58 1.00
CA ALA A 22 6.00 -4.65 0.55
C ALA A 22 5.49 -5.34 -0.72
N ARG A 23 4.17 -5.57 -0.82
CA ARG A 23 3.55 -6.13 -2.03
C ARG A 23 3.72 -5.21 -3.24
N CYS A 24 3.56 -3.89 -3.07
CA CYS A 24 3.75 -2.91 -4.14
C CYS A 24 5.22 -2.85 -4.60
N LEU A 25 6.17 -2.93 -3.67
CA LEU A 25 7.61 -2.94 -3.98
C LEU A 25 8.04 -4.22 -4.70
N ALA A 26 7.47 -5.36 -4.30
CA ALA A 26 7.72 -6.64 -4.97
C ALA A 26 7.25 -6.63 -6.44
N GLU A 27 6.13 -5.96 -6.74
CA GLU A 27 5.68 -5.75 -8.13
C GLU A 27 6.49 -4.67 -8.86
N HIS A 28 6.98 -3.66 -8.14
CA HIS A 28 7.75 -2.55 -8.73
C HIS A 28 9.13 -2.97 -9.22
N GLY A 29 9.75 -3.96 -8.57
CA GLY A 29 11.13 -4.37 -8.85
C GLY A 29 12.13 -3.32 -8.39
N THR A 30 12.47 -3.32 -7.10
CA THR A 30 13.42 -2.35 -6.53
C THR A 30 14.85 -2.92 -6.46
N PRO A 31 15.89 -2.08 -6.67
CA PRO A 31 17.27 -2.44 -6.37
C PRO A 31 17.50 -2.84 -4.90
N ASP A 32 18.58 -3.56 -4.62
CA ASP A 32 18.97 -4.03 -3.28
C ASP A 32 18.99 -2.93 -2.21
N ALA A 33 19.37 -1.72 -2.59
CA ALA A 33 19.34 -0.53 -1.73
C ALA A 33 18.41 0.53 -2.34
N THR A 34 17.27 0.73 -1.69
CA THR A 34 16.23 1.67 -2.14
C THR A 34 15.67 2.42 -0.93
N THR A 35 15.46 3.73 -1.08
CA THR A 35 14.66 4.51 -0.14
C THR A 35 13.22 4.52 -0.60
N VAL A 36 12.31 4.17 0.30
CA VAL A 36 10.87 4.13 0.01
C VAL A 36 10.15 5.11 0.90
N ARG A 37 9.34 5.97 0.29
CA ARG A 37 8.35 6.79 0.98
C ARG A 37 6.96 6.27 0.64
N ALA A 38 6.14 5.99 1.65
CA ALA A 38 4.78 5.52 1.46
C ALA A 38 3.81 6.34 2.30
N GLU A 39 2.65 6.65 1.71
CA GLU A 39 1.56 7.37 2.34
C GLU A 39 0.30 6.50 2.33
N PHE A 40 -0.17 6.15 3.53
CA PHE A 40 -1.41 5.40 3.73
C PHE A 40 -2.58 6.36 3.81
N ARG A 41 -3.46 6.33 2.81
CA ARG A 41 -4.58 7.27 2.68
C ARG A 41 -5.91 6.67 3.12
N ALA A 42 -6.10 5.36 2.89
CA ALA A 42 -7.31 4.68 3.28
C ALA A 42 -7.08 3.19 3.58
N PRO A 43 -7.82 2.61 4.54
CA PRO A 43 -7.71 1.19 4.87
C PRO A 43 -8.20 0.31 3.70
N VAL A 44 -7.49 -0.78 3.42
CA VAL A 44 -7.94 -1.84 2.52
C VAL A 44 -8.75 -2.84 3.34
N LEU A 45 -10.06 -2.93 3.11
CA LEU A 45 -10.94 -3.85 3.84
C LEU A 45 -10.88 -5.25 3.24
N LEU A 46 -10.84 -6.28 4.10
CA LEU A 46 -10.76 -7.69 3.68
C LEU A 46 -12.12 -8.41 3.74
N PRO A 47 -12.39 -9.35 2.81
CA PRO A 47 -11.72 -9.49 1.52
C PRO A 47 -11.99 -8.26 0.62
N GLY A 48 -11.04 -7.93 -0.24
CA GLY A 48 -11.14 -6.79 -1.17
C GLY A 48 -10.15 -6.92 -2.34
N THR A 49 -10.59 -6.45 -3.50
CA THR A 49 -9.77 -6.35 -4.72
C THR A 49 -9.22 -4.94 -4.86
N VAL A 50 -7.96 -4.85 -5.28
CA VAL A 50 -7.22 -3.61 -5.48
C VAL A 50 -6.47 -3.66 -6.80
N THR A 51 -6.29 -2.49 -7.41
CA THR A 51 -5.51 -2.31 -8.62
C THR A 51 -4.19 -1.63 -8.26
N TYR A 52 -3.09 -2.20 -8.74
CA TYR A 52 -1.76 -1.64 -8.65
C TYR A 52 -1.45 -0.82 -9.91
N GLY A 53 -0.81 0.34 -9.74
CA GLY A 53 -0.27 1.13 -10.84
C GLY A 53 1.10 1.69 -10.46
N ALA A 54 2.01 1.77 -11.43
CA ALA A 54 3.32 2.36 -11.24
C ALA A 54 3.79 3.11 -12.48
N GLU A 55 4.56 4.17 -12.26
CA GLU A 55 5.16 4.99 -13.31
C GLU A 55 6.48 5.59 -12.78
N GLY A 56 7.59 5.26 -13.45
CA GLY A 56 8.92 5.62 -12.96
C GLY A 56 9.17 5.00 -11.58
N GLY A 57 9.60 5.80 -10.60
CA GLY A 57 9.75 5.38 -9.20
C GLY A 57 8.46 5.44 -8.37
N ARG A 58 7.34 5.93 -8.93
CA ARG A 58 6.08 6.09 -8.17
C ARG A 58 5.20 4.85 -8.29
N PHE A 59 4.47 4.54 -7.23
CA PHE A 59 3.47 3.48 -7.20
C PHE A 59 2.22 3.89 -6.43
N GLU A 60 1.09 3.32 -6.82
CA GLU A 60 -0.21 3.53 -6.19
C GLU A 60 -0.98 2.22 -6.05
N LEU A 61 -1.79 2.15 -5.00
CA LEU A 61 -2.79 1.10 -4.81
C LEU A 61 -4.17 1.71 -4.69
N ARG A 62 -5.05 1.35 -5.61
CA ARG A 62 -6.43 1.84 -5.70
C ARG A 62 -7.41 0.71 -5.45
N GLY A 63 -8.57 1.03 -4.89
CA GLY A 63 -9.67 0.07 -4.78
C GLY A 63 -10.21 -0.29 -6.15
N ASP A 64 -10.98 -1.37 -6.23
CA ASP A 64 -11.58 -1.93 -7.46
C ASP A 64 -12.25 -0.91 -8.41
N SER A 65 -12.91 0.12 -7.88
CA SER A 65 -13.53 1.18 -8.70
C SER A 65 -12.56 2.26 -9.20
N GLY A 66 -11.27 2.19 -8.88
CA GLY A 66 -10.24 3.19 -9.15
C GLY A 66 -10.35 4.50 -8.35
N ARG A 67 -11.52 4.76 -7.74
CA ARG A 67 -11.84 6.02 -7.05
C ARG A 67 -11.15 6.19 -5.71
N ARG A 68 -10.91 5.09 -4.97
CA ARG A 68 -10.34 5.14 -3.63
C ARG A 68 -8.84 4.84 -3.69
N LEU A 69 -8.02 5.83 -3.34
CA LEU A 69 -6.58 5.64 -3.18
C LEU A 69 -6.29 5.13 -1.76
N HIS A 70 -5.70 3.94 -1.66
CA HIS A 70 -5.35 3.31 -0.39
C HIS A 70 -3.91 3.63 0.02
N LEU A 71 -3.02 3.59 -0.96
CA LEU A 71 -1.58 3.76 -0.80
C LEU A 71 -1.05 4.56 -1.99
N SER A 72 -0.18 5.51 -1.73
CA SER A 72 0.71 6.09 -2.74
C SER A 72 2.13 6.04 -2.20
N GLY A 73 3.12 5.86 -3.07
CA GLY A 73 4.50 5.89 -2.65
C GLY A 73 5.47 6.14 -3.79
N GLU A 74 6.72 6.31 -3.40
CA GLU A 74 7.84 6.50 -4.30
C GLU A 74 9.02 5.67 -3.79
N ALA A 75 9.66 4.97 -4.72
CA ALA A 75 10.90 4.24 -4.55
C ALA A 75 11.98 4.99 -5.33
N GLY A 76 13.05 5.36 -4.64
CA GLY A 76 14.20 6.06 -5.20
C GLY A 76 15.52 5.42 -4.76
N PRO A 77 16.63 5.79 -5.41
CA PRO A 77 17.94 5.30 -5.02
C PRO A 77 18.24 5.60 -3.56
N TYR A 78 18.87 4.66 -2.87
CA TYR A 78 19.37 4.92 -1.53
C TYR A 78 20.47 5.99 -1.57
N PRO A 79 20.46 6.99 -0.67
CA PRO A 79 21.47 8.06 -0.67
C PRO A 79 22.89 7.48 -0.60
N ALA A 80 23.79 8.00 -1.44
CA ALA A 80 25.22 7.80 -1.23
C ALA A 80 25.61 8.53 0.07
N ALA A 81 26.38 7.86 0.92
CA ALA A 81 26.92 8.41 2.17
C ALA A 81 27.87 9.58 1.93
#